data_AF-A0A2S9YAH4-F1
#
_entry.id   AF-A0A2S9YAH4-F1
#
_cell.length_a   1.000
_cell.length_b   1.000
_cell.length_c   1.000
_cell.angle_alpha   90.00
_cell.angle_beta   90.00
_cell.angle_gamma   90.00
#
_symmetry.space_group_name_H-M   'P 1'
#
loop_
_entity.id
_entity.type
_entity.pdbx_description
1 polymer ?
#
loop_
_entity_poly.entity_id
_entity_poly.type
_entity_poly.pdbx_seq_one_letter_code
_entity_poly.pdbx_strand_id
1 'polypeptide(L)'
;MSSPAQPTPADLQAEGLARDIAAEMPSPYCPGRSIASCPSQAARELEDDILGLAKQGKDREEIEGVLVDRFGEESMGKAHQTEILVAILLGAVLALAFIVHAARKWLRPAAEVTGAAGAAGAKTATATDALSEIDANELDRLEDELDEIDGI
;
A
#
# COMPACT_ATOMS: atom_id res chain seq x y z
N MET A 1 49.08 17.98 0.02
CA MET A 1 48.15 17.10 -0.72
C MET A 1 47.35 16.33 0.31
N SER A 2 46.19 16.87 0.68
CA SER A 2 45.30 16.28 1.68
C SER A 2 44.68 15.01 1.11
N SER A 3 44.71 13.93 1.88
CA SER A 3 44.08 12.65 1.54
C SER A 3 42.57 12.86 1.36
N PRO A 4 41.91 12.29 0.33
CA PRO A 4 40.46 12.35 0.25
C PRO A 4 39.87 11.68 1.49
N ALA A 5 38.93 12.35 2.14
CA ALA A 5 38.15 11.74 3.21
C ALA A 5 37.52 10.45 2.66
N GLN A 6 37.69 9.34 3.37
CA GLN A 6 37.07 8.08 2.94
C GLN A 6 35.54 8.21 3.00
N PRO A 7 34.81 7.64 2.02
CA PRO A 7 33.35 7.68 2.02
C PRO A 7 32.83 6.97 3.27
N THR A 8 31.85 7.58 3.92
CA THR A 8 31.20 6.98 5.08
C THR A 8 30.25 5.86 4.65
N PRO A 9 29.85 4.95 5.54
CA PRO A 9 28.83 3.94 5.23
C PRO A 9 27.49 4.54 4.76
N ALA A 10 27.17 5.78 5.18
CA ALA A 10 25.99 6.48 4.72
C ALA A 10 26.15 6.98 3.27
N ASP A 11 27.34 7.46 2.90
CA ASP A 11 27.64 7.87 1.53
C ASP A 11 27.52 6.70 0.54
N LEU A 12 28.01 5.52 0.92
CA LEU A 12 27.92 4.32 0.10
C LEU A 12 26.47 3.85 -0.11
N GLN A 13 25.62 3.99 0.90
CA GLN A 13 24.19 3.70 0.79
C GLN A 13 23.49 4.71 -0.11
N ALA A 14 23.80 6.00 0.02
CA ALA A 14 23.27 7.04 -0.85
C ALA A 14 23.68 6.84 -2.31
N GLU A 15 24.93 6.43 -2.56
CA GLU A 15 25.42 6.09 -3.90
C GLU A 15 24.73 4.85 -4.48
N GLY A 16 24.46 3.84 -3.65
CA GLY A 16 23.67 2.66 -4.05
C GLY A 16 22.26 3.06 -4.46
N LEU A 17 21.55 3.77 -3.58
CA LEU A 17 20.20 4.26 -3.83
C LEU A 17 20.12 5.10 -5.12
N ALA A 18 21.05 6.03 -5.30
CA ALA A 18 21.08 6.88 -6.48
C ALA A 18 21.30 6.10 -7.77
N ARG A 19 22.16 5.08 -7.75
CA ARG A 19 22.38 4.19 -8.90
C ARG A 19 21.15 3.35 -9.22
N ASP A 20 20.48 2.84 -8.19
CA ASP A 20 19.27 2.02 -8.37
C ASP A 20 18.16 2.85 -9.02
N ILE A 21 17.92 4.06 -8.49
CA ILE A 21 16.95 5.00 -9.07
C ILE A 21 17.33 5.36 -10.50
N ALA A 22 18.59 5.70 -10.77
CA ALA A 22 19.02 6.05 -12.12
C ALA A 22 18.92 4.88 -13.11
N ALA A 23 19.09 3.64 -12.66
CA ALA A 23 18.99 2.45 -13.49
C ALA A 23 17.55 2.09 -13.84
N GLU A 24 16.61 2.30 -12.91
CA GLU A 24 15.21 1.90 -13.04
C GLU A 24 14.33 3.01 -13.65
N MET A 25 14.59 4.28 -13.31
CA MET A 25 13.77 5.40 -13.77
C MET A 25 14.05 5.75 -15.23
N PRO A 26 13.00 6.00 -16.03
CA PRO A 26 13.15 6.43 -17.41
C PRO A 26 13.77 7.82 -17.49
N SER A 27 14.64 8.03 -18.48
CA SER A 27 15.25 9.34 -18.71
C SER A 27 14.28 10.27 -19.46
N PRO A 28 14.04 11.51 -18.97
CA PRO A 28 13.22 12.48 -19.69
C PRO A 28 13.89 12.99 -20.98
N TYR A 29 15.20 12.75 -21.13
CA TYR A 29 16.01 13.22 -22.26
C TYR A 29 16.18 12.16 -23.35
N CYS A 30 15.99 10.89 -23.02
CA CYS A 30 16.23 9.76 -23.92
C CYS A 30 15.05 8.77 -23.87
N PRO A 31 14.11 8.80 -24.83
CA PRO A 31 12.98 7.87 -24.83
C PRO A 31 13.45 6.42 -24.94
N GLY A 32 12.92 5.55 -24.08
CA GLY A 32 13.26 4.12 -24.05
C GLY A 32 14.60 3.78 -23.40
N ARG A 33 15.22 4.74 -22.69
CA ARG A 33 16.43 4.52 -21.89
C ARG A 33 16.17 4.97 -20.45
N SER A 34 16.85 4.32 -19.50
CA SER A 34 16.92 4.82 -18.13
C SER A 34 17.88 5.99 -18.01
N ILE A 35 17.80 6.72 -16.90
CA ILE A 35 18.71 7.85 -16.61
C ILE A 35 20.18 7.39 -16.73
N ALA A 36 20.54 6.26 -16.13
CA ALA A 36 21.89 5.69 -16.13
C ALA A 36 22.40 5.25 -17.52
N SER A 37 21.50 4.98 -18.46
CA SER A 37 21.85 4.50 -19.81
C SER A 37 21.75 5.59 -20.89
N CYS A 38 21.34 6.80 -20.52
CA CYS A 38 21.26 7.94 -21.45
C CYS A 38 22.65 8.61 -21.58
N PRO A 39 23.20 8.76 -22.80
CA PRO A 39 24.51 9.40 -23.01
C PRO A 39 24.47 10.94 -22.92
N SER A 40 23.35 11.53 -22.52
CA SER A 40 23.17 12.98 -22.44
C SER A 40 23.90 13.59 -21.24
N GLN A 41 24.49 14.77 -21.42
CA GLN A 41 25.08 15.53 -20.32
C GLN A 41 24.04 15.91 -19.25
N ALA A 42 22.81 16.21 -19.67
CA ALA A 42 21.71 16.52 -18.74
C ALA A 42 21.29 15.31 -17.90
N ALA A 43 21.51 14.07 -18.38
CA ALA A 43 21.28 12.86 -17.59
C ALA A 43 22.36 12.66 -16.53
N ARG A 44 23.62 13.02 -16.83
CA ARG A 44 24.72 13.03 -15.84
C ARG A 44 24.45 14.01 -14.69
N GLU A 45 24.02 15.22 -15.02
CA GLU A 45 23.64 16.21 -14.02
C GLU A 45 22.47 15.72 -13.17
N LEU A 46 21.52 14.99 -13.77
CA LEU A 46 20.42 14.39 -13.04
C LEU A 46 20.87 13.25 -12.11
N GLU A 47 21.85 12.42 -12.50
CA GLU A 47 22.46 11.42 -11.60
C GLU A 47 23.10 12.09 -10.37
N ASP A 48 23.81 13.20 -10.59
CA ASP A 48 24.43 13.98 -9.52
C ASP A 48 23.38 14.62 -8.60
N ASP A 49 22.28 15.13 -9.16
CA ASP A 49 21.14 15.65 -8.40
C ASP A 49 20.49 14.55 -7.53
N ILE A 50 20.22 13.36 -8.10
CA ILE A 50 19.67 12.20 -7.39
C ILE A 50 20.61 11.81 -6.24
N LEU A 51 21.93 11.77 -6.49
CA LEU A 51 22.92 11.49 -5.46
C LEU A 51 22.91 12.56 -4.36
N GLY A 52 22.76 13.84 -4.73
CA GLY A 52 22.63 14.94 -3.79
C GLY A 52 21.39 14.80 -2.89
N LEU A 53 20.26 14.35 -3.45
CA LEU A 53 19.03 14.10 -2.69
C LEU A 53 19.17 12.88 -1.77
N ALA A 54 19.79 11.80 -2.23
CA ALA A 54 20.07 10.62 -1.42
C ALA A 54 21.01 10.95 -0.25
N LYS A 55 22.02 11.80 -0.47
CA LYS A 55 22.92 12.29 0.59
C LYS A 55 22.23 13.20 1.61
N GLN A 56 21.13 13.84 1.23
CA GLN A 56 20.28 14.59 2.16
C GLN A 56 19.39 13.67 3.03
N GLY A 57 19.44 12.36 2.81
CA GLY A 57 18.67 11.37 3.56
C GLY A 57 17.24 11.18 3.04
N LYS A 58 16.95 11.61 1.80
CA LYS A 58 15.66 11.33 1.16
C LYS A 58 15.57 9.86 0.77
N ASP A 59 14.38 9.28 0.96
CA ASP A 59 14.07 7.93 0.51
C ASP A 59 13.78 7.88 -1.00
N ARG A 60 13.61 6.66 -1.51
CA ARG A 60 13.42 6.37 -2.94
C ARG A 60 12.18 7.09 -3.47
N GLU A 61 11.07 6.96 -2.76
CA GLU A 61 9.77 7.50 -3.14
C GLU A 61 9.78 9.04 -3.14
N GLU A 62 10.45 9.66 -2.17
CA GLU A 62 10.62 11.11 -2.12
C GLU A 62 11.46 11.63 -3.29
N ILE A 63 12.54 10.92 -3.64
CA ILE A 63 13.39 11.28 -4.77
C ILE A 63 12.61 11.15 -6.07
N GLU A 64 11.91 10.03 -6.29
CA GLU A 64 11.06 9.81 -7.47
C GLU A 64 9.97 10.88 -7.58
N GLY A 65 9.32 11.24 -6.47
CA GLY A 65 8.33 12.31 -6.42
C GLY A 65 8.89 13.66 -6.84
N VAL A 66 10.08 14.04 -6.35
CA VAL A 66 10.77 15.27 -6.76
C VAL A 66 11.11 15.25 -8.25
N LEU A 67 11.55 14.11 -8.78
CA LEU A 67 11.87 13.97 -10.20
C LEU A 67 10.60 14.09 -11.07
N VAL A 68 9.50 13.50 -10.64
CA VAL A 68 8.23 13.57 -11.35
C VAL A 68 7.62 14.97 -11.30
N ASP A 69 7.67 15.65 -10.16
CA ASP A 69 7.23 17.05 -10.03
C ASP A 69 8.04 17.99 -10.96
N ARG A 70 9.35 17.73 -11.10
CA ARG A 70 10.25 18.55 -11.93
C ARG A 70 10.13 18.28 -13.44
N PHE A 71 9.91 17.03 -13.85
CA PHE A 71 9.99 16.61 -15.27
C PHE A 71 8.67 16.11 -15.87
N GLY A 72 7.60 16.00 -15.07
CA GLY A 72 6.27 15.57 -15.49
C GLY A 72 6.07 14.05 -15.41
N GLU A 73 4.84 13.66 -15.09
CA GLU A 73 4.42 12.26 -14.96
C GLU A 73 4.54 11.48 -16.27
N GLU A 74 4.33 12.16 -17.41
CA GLU A 74 4.40 11.56 -18.74
C GLU A 74 5.82 11.13 -19.14
N SER A 75 6.84 11.80 -18.59
CA SER A 75 8.24 11.55 -18.93
C SER A 75 8.92 10.62 -17.92
N MET A 76 8.52 10.69 -16.65
CA MET A 76 9.13 9.94 -15.55
C MET A 76 8.42 8.62 -15.21
N GLY A 77 7.21 8.36 -15.73
CA GLY A 77 6.57 7.05 -15.68
C GLY A 77 6.30 6.51 -14.27
N LYS A 78 5.08 6.78 -13.77
CA LYS A 78 4.49 6.31 -12.48
C LYS A 78 4.98 7.03 -11.21
N ALA A 79 4.49 8.25 -10.96
CA ALA A 79 4.20 8.68 -9.57
C ALA A 79 2.78 8.31 -9.11
N HIS A 80 1.88 7.99 -10.05
CA HIS A 80 0.44 7.98 -9.78
C HIS A 80 -0.07 6.80 -8.90
N GLN A 81 0.73 5.75 -8.65
CA GLN A 81 0.25 4.60 -7.87
C GLN A 81 0.07 4.93 -6.38
N THR A 82 0.94 5.77 -5.81
CA THR A 82 0.89 6.08 -4.38
C THR A 82 -0.30 6.96 -4.06
N GLU A 83 -0.61 7.96 -4.87
CA GLU A 83 -1.77 8.82 -4.67
C GLU A 83 -3.09 8.07 -4.84
N ILE A 84 -3.21 7.19 -5.84
CA ILE A 84 -4.40 6.34 -5.99
C ILE A 84 -4.56 5.42 -4.78
N LEU A 85 -3.49 4.76 -4.33
CA LEU A 85 -3.55 3.89 -3.16
C LEU A 85 -3.97 4.67 -1.91
N VAL A 86 -3.39 5.84 -1.66
CA VAL A 86 -3.75 6.71 -0.54
C VAL A 86 -5.21 7.16 -0.64
N ALA A 87 -5.68 7.55 -1.83
CA ALA A 87 -7.06 7.95 -2.06
C ALA A 87 -8.06 6.80 -1.85
N ILE A 88 -7.73 5.59 -2.30
CA ILE A 88 -8.54 4.38 -2.07
C ILE A 88 -8.59 4.05 -0.57
N LEU A 89 -7.45 4.12 0.12
CA LEU A 89 -7.36 3.80 1.54
C LEU A 89 -8.14 4.82 2.38
N LEU A 90 -7.99 6.12 2.10
CA LEU A 90 -8.79 7.18 2.72
C LEU A 90 -10.29 7.02 2.41
N GLY A 91 -10.64 6.73 1.16
CA GLY A 91 -12.01 6.48 0.75
C GLY A 91 -12.63 5.30 1.49
N ALA A 92 -11.89 4.20 1.64
CA ALA A 92 -12.31 3.01 2.38
C ALA A 92 -12.50 3.30 3.87
N VAL A 93 -11.56 4.02 4.51
CA VAL A 93 -11.66 4.41 5.93
C VAL A 93 -12.85 5.33 6.17
N LEU A 94 -13.07 6.32 5.31
CA LEU A 94 -14.22 7.23 5.41
C LEU A 94 -15.54 6.50 5.20
N ALA A 95 -15.61 5.60 4.22
CA ALA A 95 -16.79 4.77 3.99
C ALA A 95 -17.10 3.88 5.21
N LEU A 96 -16.09 3.20 5.76
CA LEU A 96 -16.24 2.37 6.96
C LEU A 96 -16.70 3.21 8.16
N ALA A 97 -16.09 4.37 8.39
CA ALA A 97 -16.48 5.29 9.45
C ALA A 97 -17.93 5.76 9.28
N PHE A 98 -18.36 6.05 8.05
CA PHE A 98 -19.74 6.45 7.75
C PHE A 98 -20.74 5.32 8.00
N ILE A 99 -20.42 4.09 7.59
CA ILE A 99 -21.23 2.89 7.85
C ILE A 99 -21.37 2.66 9.36
N VAL A 100 -20.26 2.71 10.10
CA VAL A 100 -20.27 2.56 11.56
C VAL A 100 -21.07 3.68 12.22
N HIS A 101 -20.94 4.93 11.75
CA HIS A 101 -21.70 6.07 12.28
C HIS A 101 -23.21 5.93 12.01
N ALA A 102 -23.58 5.53 10.80
CA ALA A 102 -24.97 5.29 10.41
C ALA A 102 -25.57 4.14 11.23
N ALA A 103 -24.84 3.02 11.35
CA ALA A 103 -25.23 1.90 12.20
C ALA A 103 -25.40 2.32 13.65
N ARG A 104 -24.44 3.05 14.23
CA ARG A 104 -24.52 3.52 15.62
C ARG A 104 -25.65 4.52 15.85
N LYS A 105 -26.02 5.30 14.84
CA LYS A 105 -27.17 6.22 14.88
C LYS A 105 -28.51 5.48 14.80
N TRP A 106 -28.58 4.39 14.05
CA TRP A 106 -29.79 3.57 13.90
C TRP A 106 -29.96 2.56 15.03
N LEU A 107 -28.87 2.04 15.58
CA LEU A 107 -28.83 1.16 16.76
C LEU A 107 -28.67 1.93 18.07
N ARG A 108 -29.01 3.21 18.11
CA ARG A 108 -29.27 3.92 19.37
C ARG A 108 -30.75 3.71 19.70
N PRO A 109 -31.13 2.66 20.45
CA PRO A 109 -32.48 2.56 20.97
C PRO A 109 -32.72 3.79 21.86
N ALA A 110 -33.87 4.43 21.67
CA ALA A 110 -34.47 5.20 22.74
C ALA A 110 -34.50 4.30 23.97
N ALA A 111 -33.76 4.68 25.00
CA ALA A 111 -33.98 4.08 26.30
C ALA A 111 -35.46 4.31 26.64
N GLU A 112 -36.08 3.23 27.12
CA GLU A 112 -37.45 3.12 27.65
C GLU A 112 -38.56 2.83 26.63
N VAL A 113 -38.93 1.55 26.47
CA VAL A 113 -40.21 1.03 26.99
C VAL A 113 -40.02 -0.44 27.37
N THR A 114 -40.10 -0.70 28.67
CA THR A 114 -40.35 -2.01 29.28
C THR A 114 -41.66 -2.59 28.76
N GLY A 115 -41.65 -3.80 28.18
CA GLY A 115 -42.89 -4.45 27.76
C GLY A 115 -42.65 -5.81 27.12
N ALA A 116 -42.84 -6.85 27.93
CA ALA A 116 -42.68 -8.25 27.53
C ALA A 116 -43.74 -8.72 26.51
N ALA A 117 -43.33 -9.76 25.76
CA ALA A 117 -44.14 -10.79 25.09
C ALA A 117 -44.86 -10.44 23.77
N GLY A 118 -44.51 -11.19 22.73
CA GLY A 118 -45.26 -11.26 21.48
C GLY A 118 -44.49 -11.97 20.36
N ALA A 119 -44.34 -13.29 20.46
CA ALA A 119 -43.80 -14.12 19.40
C ALA A 119 -44.68 -14.09 18.14
N ALA A 120 -44.07 -13.85 16.97
CA ALA A 120 -44.38 -14.50 15.68
C ALA A 120 -43.65 -13.80 14.53
N GLY A 121 -42.90 -14.56 13.72
CA GLY A 121 -42.71 -14.24 12.31
C GLY A 121 -41.27 -14.15 11.83
N ALA A 122 -40.89 -15.17 11.04
CA ALA A 122 -39.79 -15.19 10.07
C ALA A 122 -38.35 -15.14 10.61
N LYS A 123 -37.79 -16.33 10.85
CA LYS A 123 -36.35 -16.59 10.75
C LYS A 123 -35.89 -16.20 9.34
N THR A 124 -35.34 -15.01 9.18
CA THR A 124 -34.42 -14.73 8.06
C THR A 124 -33.04 -15.04 8.60
N ALA A 125 -32.58 -16.28 8.41
CA ALA A 125 -31.18 -16.62 8.59
C ALA A 125 -30.39 -15.67 7.68
N THR A 126 -29.66 -14.74 8.30
CA THR A 126 -28.77 -13.84 7.59
C THR A 126 -27.69 -14.68 6.90
N ALA A 127 -27.21 -14.27 5.73
CA ALA A 127 -26.18 -15.00 4.99
C ALA A 127 -24.94 -15.34 5.84
N THR A 128 -24.63 -14.52 6.85
CA THR A 128 -23.55 -14.78 7.82
C THR A 128 -23.85 -15.96 8.74
N ASP A 129 -25.12 -16.16 9.12
CA ASP A 129 -25.59 -17.26 9.97
C ASP A 129 -25.56 -18.58 9.17
N ALA A 130 -26.00 -18.52 7.90
CA ALA A 130 -25.91 -19.63 6.98
C ALA A 130 -24.46 -19.99 6.62
N LEU A 131 -23.58 -19.00 6.43
CA LEU A 131 -22.15 -19.24 6.23
C LEU A 131 -21.52 -19.86 7.48
N SER A 132 -21.80 -19.34 8.68
CA SER A 132 -21.27 -19.92 9.92
C SER A 132 -21.80 -21.32 10.22
N GLU A 133 -23.03 -21.65 9.80
CA GLU A 133 -23.59 -23.00 9.93
C GLU A 133 -22.95 -23.98 8.92
N ILE A 134 -22.65 -23.51 7.71
CA ILE A 134 -21.91 -24.29 6.69
C ILE A 134 -20.46 -24.52 7.15
N ASP A 135 -19.76 -23.48 7.62
CA ASP A 135 -18.40 -23.58 8.15
C ASP A 135 -18.32 -24.58 9.31
N ALA A 136 -19.30 -24.57 10.23
CA ALA A 136 -19.34 -25.50 11.35
C ALA A 136 -19.59 -26.96 10.91
N ASN A 137 -20.45 -27.18 9.92
CA ASN A 137 -20.74 -28.53 9.42
C ASN A 137 -19.58 -29.10 8.59
N GLU A 138 -18.88 -28.26 7.83
CA GLU A 138 -17.70 -28.68 7.07
C GLU A 138 -16.54 -29.04 8.00
N LEU A 139 -16.35 -28.29 9.09
CA LEU A 139 -15.32 -28.60 10.09
C LEU A 139 -15.55 -29.97 10.74
N ASP A 140 -16.79 -30.27 11.14
CA ASP A 140 -17.18 -31.53 11.79
C ASP A 140 -16.90 -32.73 10.88
N ARG A 141 -17.23 -32.60 9.58
CA ARG A 141 -16.92 -33.62 8.57
C ARG A 141 -15.42 -33.81 8.37
N LEU A 142 -14.65 -32.71 8.34
CA LEU A 142 -13.19 -32.77 8.16
C LEU A 142 -12.51 -33.38 9.40
N GLU A 143 -13.05 -33.15 10.59
CA GLU A 143 -12.54 -33.72 11.85
C GLU A 143 -12.79 -35.24 11.89
N ASP A 144 -13.96 -35.70 11.47
CA ASP A 144 -14.23 -37.13 11.27
C ASP A 144 -13.27 -37.79 10.25
N GLU A 145 -12.97 -37.09 9.15
CA GLU A 145 -12.04 -37.60 8.11
C GLU A 145 -10.59 -37.63 8.61
N LEU A 146 -10.18 -36.68 9.47
CA LEU A 146 -8.86 -36.69 10.11
C LEU A 146 -8.71 -37.83 11.11
N ASP A 147 -9.72 -38.09 11.93
CA ASP A 147 -9.70 -39.19 12.91
C ASP A 147 -9.63 -40.58 12.22
N GLU A 148 -10.21 -40.73 11.02
CA GLU A 148 -10.07 -41.95 10.22
C GLU A 148 -8.65 -42.12 9.65
N ILE A 149 -7.97 -41.04 9.29
CA ILE A 149 -6.61 -41.06 8.73
C ILE A 149 -5.55 -41.37 9.81
N ASP A 150 -5.70 -40.81 11.02
CA ASP A 150 -4.77 -41.04 12.14
C ASP A 150 -5.01 -42.39 12.86
N GLY A 151 -6.11 -43.07 12.55
CA GLY A 151 -6.45 -44.41 13.05
C GLY A 151 -5.81 -45.59 12.30
N ILE A 152 -4.98 -45.34 11.27
CA ILE A 152 -4.22 -46.34 10.49
C ILE A 152 -2.76 -46.39 10.94
#